data_AF-A0A9W5PYB1-F1
#
_entry.id   AF-A0A9W5PYB1-F1
#
_cell.length_a   1.000
_cell.length_b   1.000
_cell.length_c   1.000
_cell.angle_alpha   90.00
_cell.angle_beta   90.00
_cell.angle_gamma   90.00
#
_symmetry.space_group_name_H-M   'P 1'
#
loop_
_entity.id
_entity.type
_entity.pdbx_description
1 polymer ?
#
loop_
_entity_poly.entity_id
_entity_poly.type
_entity_poly.pdbx_seq_one_letter_code
_entity_poly.pdbx_strand_id
1 'polypeptide(L)' 'MINKVTSIINKMLKESGQDTINNFENSLNLRDDLNFDSLMLAELTVRLEDEFNIDVFEDGIVQTLGEVIKKIEG' A
#
# COMPACT_ATOMS: atom_id res chain seq x y z
N MET A 1 11.52 6.36 1.04
CA MET A 1 10.13 6.73 0.74
C MET A 1 9.10 5.90 1.53
N ILE A 2 9.54 4.79 2.13
CA ILE A 2 8.79 3.93 3.06
C ILE A 2 7.86 4.68 4.05
N ASN A 3 8.34 5.72 4.74
CA ASN A 3 7.53 6.43 5.74
C ASN A 3 6.24 7.07 5.18
N LYS A 4 6.24 7.48 3.91
CA LYS A 4 5.04 8.02 3.25
C LYS A 4 4.06 6.91 2.90
N VAL A 5 4.53 5.83 2.26
CA VAL A 5 3.69 4.67 1.89
C VAL A 5 3.00 4.10 3.13
N THR A 6 3.76 3.91 4.20
CA THR A 6 3.26 3.42 5.49
C THR A 6 2.26 4.38 6.13
N SER A 7 2.48 5.70 6.02
CA SER A 7 1.50 6.69 6.45
C SER A 7 0.20 6.66 5.65
N ILE A 8 0.26 6.44 4.32
CA ILE A 8 -0.93 6.31 3.46
C ILE A 8 -1.72 5.07 3.88
N ILE A 9 -1.05 3.93 4.04
CA ILE A 9 -1.67 2.67 4.46
C ILE A 9 -2.31 2.81 5.84
N ASN A 10 -1.60 3.37 6.82
CA ASN A 10 -2.16 3.59 8.15
C ASN A 10 -3.36 4.55 8.15
N LYS A 11 -3.34 5.57 7.28
CA LYS A 11 -4.49 6.45 7.10
C LYS A 11 -5.69 5.67 6.56
N MET A 12 -5.49 4.83 5.56
CA MET A 12 -6.54 3.96 4.99
C MET A 12 -7.08 2.97 6.01
N LEU A 13 -6.21 2.30 6.77
CA LEU A 13 -6.60 1.39 7.85
C LEU A 13 -7.44 2.11 8.91
N LYS A 14 -7.03 3.32 9.31
CA LYS A 14 -7.80 4.11 10.27
C LYS A 14 -9.16 4.55 9.70
N GLU A 15 -9.21 4.88 8.41
CA GLU A 15 -10.45 5.23 7.70
C GLU A 15 -11.38 4.01 7.54
N SER A 16 -10.84 2.81 7.38
CA SER A 16 -11.60 1.54 7.35
C SER A 16 -11.98 1.02 8.75
N GLY A 17 -11.52 1.68 9.82
CA GLY A 17 -11.77 1.29 11.21
C GLY A 17 -10.87 0.16 11.72
N GLN A 18 -9.80 -0.15 10.99
CA GLN A 18 -8.76 -1.12 11.38
C GLN A 18 -7.66 -0.45 12.22
N ASP A 19 -6.93 -1.27 12.98
CA ASP A 19 -5.76 -0.82 13.71
C ASP A 19 -4.60 -0.50 12.75
N THR A 20 -3.91 0.61 13.03
CA THR A 20 -2.70 0.99 12.30
C THR A 20 -1.58 0.00 12.60
N ILE A 21 -0.80 -0.33 11.60
CA ILE A 21 0.38 -1.17 11.72
C ILE A 21 1.61 -0.29 11.96
N ASN A 22 2.47 -0.75 12.87
CA ASN A 22 3.76 -0.08 13.11
C ASN A 22 4.92 -0.83 12.48
N ASN A 23 4.77 -2.13 12.24
CA ASN A 23 5.82 -2.96 11.62
C ASN A 23 5.45 -3.20 10.16
N PHE A 24 6.12 -2.49 9.26
CA PHE A 24 5.93 -2.62 7.83
C PHE A 24 7.05 -3.47 7.24
N GLU A 25 6.86 -4.79 7.26
CA GLU A 25 7.79 -5.72 6.64
C GLU A 25 7.50 -5.86 5.16
N ASN A 26 8.55 -6.02 4.35
CA ASN A 26 8.42 -6.19 2.90
C ASN A 26 7.62 -7.45 2.52
N SER A 27 7.57 -8.46 3.40
CA SER A 27 6.79 -9.69 3.24
C SER A 27 5.31 -9.54 3.56
N LEU A 28 4.86 -8.41 4.12
CA LEU A 28 3.45 -8.20 4.42
C LEU A 28 2.62 -8.23 3.14
N ASN A 29 1.62 -9.11 3.14
CA ASN A 29 0.65 -9.21 2.08
C ASN A 29 -0.47 -8.18 2.28
N LEU A 30 -0.74 -7.39 1.25
CA LEU A 30 -1.77 -6.36 1.28
C LEU A 30 -3.16 -6.98 1.52
N ARG A 31 -3.46 -8.13 0.92
CA ARG A 31 -4.76 -8.81 1.06
C ARG A 31 -4.81 -9.67 2.30
N ASP A 32 -3.82 -10.54 2.51
CA ASP A 32 -3.89 -11.54 3.59
C ASP A 32 -3.56 -10.94 4.96
N ASP A 33 -2.57 -10.04 5.05
CA ASP A 33 -2.18 -9.44 6.34
C ASP A 33 -2.94 -8.13 6.60
N LEU A 34 -3.11 -7.27 5.59
CA LEU A 34 -3.77 -5.97 5.78
C LEU A 34 -5.29 -6.03 5.55
N ASN A 35 -5.81 -7.16 5.06
CA ASN A 35 -7.21 -7.31 4.66
C ASN A 35 -7.66 -6.29 3.62
N PHE A 36 -6.75 -5.83 2.74
CA PHE A 36 -7.11 -4.91 1.66
C PHE A 36 -7.98 -5.63 0.64
N ASP A 37 -9.20 -5.14 0.49
CA ASP A 37 -10.13 -5.57 -0.53
C ASP A 37 -9.85 -4.85 -1.86
N SER A 38 -10.57 -5.24 -2.91
CA SER A 38 -10.40 -4.63 -4.24
C SER A 38 -10.61 -3.10 -4.23
N LEU A 39 -11.48 -2.60 -3.34
CA LEU A 39 -11.72 -1.17 -3.20
C LEU A 39 -10.55 -0.46 -2.54
N MET A 40 -10.04 -0.98 -1.42
CA MET A 40 -8.85 -0.42 -0.77
C MET A 40 -7.62 -0.50 -1.68
N LEU A 41 -7.46 -1.57 -2.45
CA LEU A 41 -6.34 -1.64 -3.41
C LEU A 41 -6.46 -0.57 -4.50
N ALA A 42 -7.65 -0.37 -5.07
CA ALA A 42 -7.86 0.69 -6.05
C ALA A 42 -7.61 2.09 -5.45
N GLU A 43 -8.06 2.32 -4.22
CA GLU A 43 -7.79 3.57 -3.51
C GLU A 43 -6.30 3.76 -3.21
N LEU A 44 -5.60 2.69 -2.82
CA LEU A 44 -4.16 2.71 -2.59
C LEU A 44 -3.44 3.10 -3.89
N THR A 45 -3.82 2.54 -5.04
CA THR A 45 -3.28 2.90 -6.35
C THR A 45 -3.40 4.41 -6.59
N VAL A 46 -4.61 4.96 -6.47
CA VAL A 46 -4.86 6.38 -6.72
C VAL A 46 -4.08 7.27 -5.76
N ARG A 47 -4.00 6.92 -4.48
CA ARG A 47 -3.24 7.68 -3.48
C ARG A 47 -1.74 7.64 -3.74
N LEU A 48 -1.21 6.50 -4.19
CA LEU A 48 0.20 6.37 -4.55
C LEU A 48 0.52 7.10 -5.87
N GLU A 49 -0.37 7.05 -6.85
CA GLU A 49 -0.25 7.80 -8.09
C GLU A 49 -0.28 9.31 -7.84
N ASP A 50 -1.20 9.80 -7.00
CA ASP A 50 -1.27 11.23 -6.65
C ASP A 50 0.00 11.71 -5.90
N GLU A 51 0.57 10.88 -5.02
CA GLU A 51 1.72 11.28 -4.20
C GLU A 51 3.10 11.04 -4.83
N PHE A 52 3.24 9.98 -5.64
CA PHE A 52 4.50 9.58 -6.24
C PHE A 52 4.50 9.69 -7.77
N ASN A 53 3.34 9.89 -8.39
CA ASN A 53 3.16 9.92 -9.84
C ASN A 53 3.62 8.61 -10.51
N ILE A 54 3.42 7.48 -9.81
CA ILE A 54 3.77 6.11 -10.19
C ILE A 54 2.55 5.23 -10.02
N ASP A 55 2.14 4.53 -11.08
CA ASP A 55 1.16 3.45 -10.98
C ASP A 55 1.86 2.14 -10.60
N VAL A 56 1.68 1.73 -9.35
CA VAL A 56 2.33 0.52 -8.82
C VAL A 56 1.69 -0.78 -9.34
N PHE A 57 0.47 -0.75 -9.88
CA PHE A 57 -0.26 -1.91 -10.39
C PHE A 57 -0.28 -2.01 -11.92
N GLU A 58 0.27 -1.03 -12.64
CA GLU A 58 0.30 -1.00 -14.12
C GLU A 58 0.94 -2.25 -14.74
N ASP A 59 2.03 -2.73 -14.13
CA ASP A 59 2.91 -3.77 -14.69
C ASP A 59 2.60 -5.18 -14.14
N GLY A 60 1.58 -5.32 -13.28
CA GLY A 60 1.21 -6.61 -12.71
C GLY A 60 0.52 -6.55 -11.35
N ILE A 61 0.19 -7.73 -10.82
CA ILE A 61 -0.48 -7.88 -9.53
C ILE A 61 0.55 -7.73 -8.41
N VAL A 62 0.55 -6.58 -7.75
CA VAL A 62 1.28 -6.39 -6.50
C VAL A 62 0.52 -7.08 -5.36
N GLN A 63 1.23 -7.90 -4.59
CA GLN A 63 0.65 -8.64 -3.47
C GLN A 63 1.25 -8.21 -2.15
N THR A 64 2.52 -7.81 -2.14
CA THR A 64 3.24 -7.48 -0.92
C THR A 64 3.63 -6.01 -0.84
N LEU A 65 3.82 -5.52 0.37
CA LEU A 65 4.31 -4.17 0.62
C LEU A 65 5.70 -3.94 0.00
N GLY A 66 6.57 -4.95 0.04
CA GLY A 66 7.91 -4.87 -0.54
C GLY A 66 7.88 -4.61 -2.04
N GLU A 67 6.91 -5.19 -2.76
CA GLU A 67 6.71 -4.92 -4.19
C GLU A 67 6.23 -3.49 -4.46
N VAL A 68 5.30 -2.98 -3.64
CA VAL A 68 4.85 -1.57 -3.71
C VAL A 68 6.04 -0.63 -3.53
N ILE A 69 6.82 -0.85 -2.46
CA ILE A 69 7.99 -0.03 -2.15
C ILE A 69 9.01 -0.11 -3.27
N LYS A 70 9.29 -1.31 -3.79
CA LYS A 70 10.25 -1.51 -4.87
C LYS A 70 9.84 -0.77 -6.16
N LYS A 71 8.55 -0.77 -6.49
CA LYS A 71 8.01 -0.03 -7.64
C LYS A 71 8.18 1.49 -7.47
N ILE A 72 8.07 2.00 -6.25
CA ILE A 72 8.22 3.43 -5.93
C ILE A 72 9.69 3.85 -5.83
N GLU A 73 10.55 3.02 -5.24
CA GLU A 73 11.95 3.35 -4.99
C GLU A 73 12.88 3.08 -6.19
N GLY A 74 12.51 2.19 -7.12
CA GLY A 74 13.24 1.93 -8.36
C GLY A 74 14.47 1.05 -8.18
#